data_AF-A0A370GYI6-F1
#
_entry.id   AF-A0A370GYI6-F1
#
_cell.length_a   1.000
_cell.length_b   1.000
_cell.length_c   1.000
_cell.angle_alpha   90.00
_cell.angle_beta   90.00
_cell.angle_gamma   90.00
#
_symmetry.space_group_name_H-M   'P 1'
#
loop_
_entity.id
_entity.type
_entity.pdbx_description
1 polymer ?
#
loop_
_entity_poly.entity_id
_entity_poly.type
_entity_poly.pdbx_seq_one_letter_code
_entity_poly.pdbx_strand_id
1 'polypeptide(L)'
;MTTASYLKVGDLASATGMTVRTLHYYDEIGLLSPSGRSGAGHRLYSSADVERLYRIGLLRRLGLRLDEVSAALDDPGQDLVAMMNRHIGQLDRKLAVGHRLRQRLTTMVGALAEQRSLDTRELLGTLEDMAMLDTAIQRRIPTLVYTDIEAAHKFLTEVFGLEPGQIARASDGTAVHAEVTAGDGVLWLHQVAEQFGLRSPQQVGACTEGMSIVVEDVDAHYRHAKSAGAEVIYEPTDQVYGYRDYSVHDNERHLWTFMSPLQ
;
A
#
# COMPACT_ATOMS: atom_id res chain seq x y z
N MET A 1 -20.11 -21.95 -35.62
CA MET A 1 -19.71 -22.48 -34.30
C MET A 1 -18.38 -21.84 -33.95
N THR A 2 -18.39 -20.73 -33.22
CA THR A 2 -17.18 -20.01 -32.84
C THR A 2 -16.59 -20.72 -31.63
N THR A 3 -15.49 -21.45 -31.82
CA THR A 3 -14.71 -22.01 -30.70
C THR A 3 -14.31 -20.89 -29.77
N ALA A 4 -14.88 -20.85 -28.56
CA ALA A 4 -14.44 -19.92 -27.53
C ALA A 4 -12.95 -20.19 -27.26
N SER A 5 -12.11 -19.19 -27.53
CA SER A 5 -10.68 -19.27 -27.27
C SER A 5 -10.48 -19.14 -25.76
N TYR A 6 -10.06 -20.23 -25.13
CA TYR A 6 -9.73 -20.25 -23.70
C TYR A 6 -8.22 -20.13 -23.50
N LEU A 7 -7.82 -19.29 -22.55
CA LEU A 7 -6.42 -19.18 -22.11
C LEU A 7 -6.18 -20.08 -20.90
N LYS A 8 -5.07 -20.82 -20.90
CA LYS A 8 -4.62 -21.49 -19.67
C LYS A 8 -4.06 -20.46 -18.70
N VAL A 9 -4.03 -20.80 -17.41
CA VAL A 9 -3.53 -19.90 -16.36
C VAL A 9 -2.12 -19.36 -16.62
N GLY A 10 -1.23 -20.17 -17.21
CA GLY A 10 0.13 -19.75 -17.57
C GLY A 10 0.17 -18.74 -18.72
N ASP A 11 -0.66 -18.95 -19.75
CA ASP A 11 -0.77 -18.04 -20.88
C ASP A 11 -1.39 -16.70 -20.45
N LEU A 12 -2.39 -16.76 -19.56
CA LEU A 12 -3.02 -15.58 -18.98
C LEU A 12 -2.05 -14.78 -18.09
N ALA A 13 -1.27 -15.47 -17.26
CA ALA A 13 -0.21 -14.86 -16.45
C ALA A 13 0.81 -14.13 -17.33
N SER A 14 1.29 -14.80 -18.38
CA SER A 14 2.26 -14.21 -19.32
C SER A 14 1.68 -13.00 -20.06
N ALA A 15 0.42 -13.06 -20.47
CA ALA A 15 -0.22 -11.98 -21.24
C ALA A 15 -0.54 -10.73 -20.38
N THR A 16 -0.73 -10.91 -19.07
CA THR A 16 -1.12 -9.82 -18.15
C THR A 16 0.02 -9.32 -17.27
N GLY A 17 1.18 -9.99 -17.28
CA GLY A 17 2.29 -9.69 -16.38
C GLY A 17 2.03 -10.06 -14.92
N MET A 18 0.94 -10.79 -14.65
CA MET A 18 0.58 -11.28 -13.32
C MET A 18 1.13 -12.67 -13.09
N THR A 19 1.37 -13.05 -11.84
CA THR A 19 1.84 -14.40 -11.54
C THR A 19 0.68 -15.40 -11.55
N VAL A 20 0.96 -16.67 -11.87
CA VAL A 20 0.00 -17.77 -11.72
C VAL A 20 -0.53 -17.85 -10.27
N ARG A 21 0.33 -17.57 -9.28
CA ARG A 21 -0.05 -17.50 -7.86
C ARG A 21 -1.11 -16.44 -7.61
N THR A 22 -0.96 -15.24 -8.18
CA THR A 22 -1.96 -14.17 -8.06
C THR A 22 -3.30 -14.56 -8.69
N LEU A 23 -3.28 -15.24 -9.85
CA LEU A 23 -4.50 -15.71 -10.50
C LEU A 23 -5.19 -16.84 -9.72
N HIS A 24 -4.43 -17.69 -9.03
CA HIS A 24 -5.00 -18.69 -8.11
C HIS A 24 -5.58 -18.03 -6.86
N TYR A 25 -4.88 -17.05 -6.28
CA TYR A 25 -5.39 -16.30 -5.14
C TYR A 25 -6.70 -15.58 -5.48
N TYR A 26 -6.80 -14.96 -6.66
CA TYR A 26 -8.05 -14.34 -7.11
C TYR A 26 -9.20 -15.33 -7.30
N ASP A 27 -8.90 -16.57 -7.71
CA ASP A 27 -9.89 -17.66 -7.77
C ASP A 27 -10.33 -18.09 -6.36
N GLU A 28 -9.39 -18.21 -5.42
CA GLU A 28 -9.66 -18.57 -4.02
C GLU A 28 -10.55 -17.57 -3.29
N ILE A 29 -10.33 -16.27 -3.50
CA ILE A 29 -11.16 -15.21 -2.90
C ILE A 29 -12.41 -14.86 -3.74
N GLY A 30 -12.64 -15.56 -4.85
CA GLY A 30 -13.79 -15.33 -5.74
C GLY A 30 -13.73 -14.05 -6.58
N LEU A 31 -12.60 -13.33 -6.55
CA LEU A 31 -12.40 -12.10 -7.32
C LEU A 31 -12.33 -12.37 -8.83
N LEU A 32 -11.70 -13.47 -9.24
CA LEU A 32 -11.67 -13.96 -10.62
C LEU A 32 -11.61 -15.49 -10.66
N SER A 33 -12.72 -16.13 -11.01
CA SER A 33 -12.79 -17.59 -11.20
C SER A 33 -12.68 -17.98 -12.67
N PRO A 34 -12.04 -19.13 -12.99
CA PRO A 34 -11.93 -19.61 -14.36
C PRO A 34 -13.29 -20.07 -14.90
N SER A 35 -13.63 -19.66 -16.12
CA SER A 35 -14.84 -20.10 -16.82
C SER A 35 -14.91 -21.62 -17.07
N GLY A 36 -13.79 -22.35 -16.95
CA GLY A 36 -13.81 -23.81 -17.07
C GLY A 36 -12.51 -24.49 -16.67
N ARG A 37 -12.47 -25.80 -16.86
CA ARG A 37 -11.27 -26.63 -16.69
C ARG A 37 -11.09 -27.56 -17.88
N SER A 38 -9.84 -27.86 -18.24
CA SER A 38 -9.51 -28.82 -19.29
C SER A 38 -9.75 -30.25 -18.81
N GLY A 39 -9.78 -31.22 -19.74
CA GLY A 39 -9.89 -32.65 -19.39
C GLY A 39 -8.73 -33.17 -18.51
N ALA A 40 -7.61 -32.44 -18.46
CA ALA A 40 -6.47 -32.72 -17.57
C ALA A 40 -6.49 -31.85 -16.28
N GLY A 41 -7.60 -31.18 -15.97
CA GLY A 41 -7.80 -30.42 -14.72
C GLY A 41 -7.26 -28.98 -14.70
N HIS A 42 -6.66 -28.50 -15.79
CA HIS A 42 -6.07 -27.15 -15.84
C HIS A 42 -7.15 -26.08 -15.93
N ARG A 43 -6.98 -24.95 -15.24
CA ARG A 43 -7.88 -23.78 -15.31
C ARG A 43 -7.89 -23.17 -16.71
N LEU A 44 -9.08 -22.86 -17.21
CA LEU A 44 -9.34 -22.26 -18.52
C LEU A 44 -10.13 -20.97 -18.34
N TYR A 45 -9.58 -19.87 -18.86
CA TYR A 45 -10.15 -18.54 -18.77
C TYR A 45 -10.71 -18.09 -20.11
N SER A 46 -11.96 -17.63 -20.12
CA SER A 46 -12.63 -17.11 -21.31
C SER A 46 -12.23 -15.66 -21.59
N SER A 47 -12.65 -15.10 -22.73
CA SER A 47 -12.47 -13.67 -23.01
C SER A 47 -13.15 -12.76 -21.98
N ALA A 48 -14.27 -13.19 -21.37
CA ALA A 48 -14.95 -12.44 -20.32
C ALA A 48 -14.11 -12.40 -19.02
N ASP A 49 -13.42 -13.49 -18.71
CA ASP A 49 -12.50 -13.54 -17.56
C ASP A 49 -11.32 -12.60 -17.77
N VAL A 50 -10.81 -12.51 -18.99
CA VAL A 50 -9.75 -11.57 -19.37
C VAL A 50 -10.22 -10.12 -19.22
N GLU A 51 -11.46 -9.81 -19.64
CA GLU A 51 -12.03 -8.48 -19.46
C GLU A 51 -12.20 -8.13 -17.97
N ARG A 52 -12.70 -9.07 -17.15
CA ARG A 52 -12.79 -8.89 -15.68
C ARG A 52 -11.40 -8.66 -15.08
N LEU A 53 -10.39 -9.43 -15.50
CA LEU A 53 -9.01 -9.26 -15.05
C LEU A 53 -8.43 -7.90 -15.44
N TYR A 54 -8.73 -7.40 -16.64
CA TYR A 54 -8.33 -6.05 -17.06
C TYR A 54 -8.97 -4.97 -16.16
N ARG A 55 -10.25 -5.12 -15.81
CA ARG A 55 -10.96 -4.22 -14.88
C ARG A 55 -10.35 -4.27 -13.47
N ILE A 56 -10.03 -5.47 -12.95
CA ILE A 56 -9.28 -5.64 -11.69
C ILE A 56 -7.97 -4.84 -11.74
N GLY A 57 -7.20 -4.98 -12.82
CA GLY A 57 -5.93 -4.27 -12.99
C GLY A 57 -6.08 -2.74 -13.09
N LEU A 58 -7.13 -2.24 -13.73
CA LEU A 58 -7.42 -0.80 -13.75
C LEU A 58 -7.78 -0.26 -12.37
N LEU A 59 -8.66 -0.96 -11.64
CA LEU A 59 -9.09 -0.53 -10.31
C LEU A 59 -7.92 -0.60 -9.30
N ARG A 60 -7.07 -1.63 -9.36
CA ARG A 60 -5.84 -1.70 -8.55
C ARG A 60 -4.88 -0.55 -8.84
N ARG A 61 -4.73 -0.12 -10.10
CA ARG A 61 -3.90 1.05 -10.46
C ARG A 61 -4.46 2.38 -9.96
N LEU A 62 -5.77 2.45 -9.72
CA LEU A 62 -6.42 3.59 -9.08
C LEU A 62 -6.28 3.57 -7.55
N GLY A 63 -5.58 2.57 -6.99
CA GLY A 63 -5.27 2.47 -5.57
C GLY A 63 -6.31 1.72 -4.73
N LEU A 64 -7.25 1.02 -5.36
CA LEU A 64 -8.29 0.27 -4.64
C LEU A 64 -7.73 -1.01 -4.03
N ARG A 65 -8.20 -1.35 -2.83
CA ARG A 65 -7.94 -2.65 -2.20
C ARG A 65 -8.80 -3.75 -2.84
N LEU A 66 -8.39 -5.02 -2.72
CA LEU A 66 -9.05 -6.13 -3.43
C LEU A 66 -10.52 -6.33 -3.06
N ASP A 67 -10.89 -6.04 -1.82
CA ASP A 67 -12.27 -6.01 -1.32
C ASP A 67 -13.10 -4.90 -1.99
N GLU A 68 -12.56 -3.68 -2.11
CA GLU A 68 -13.19 -2.58 -2.86
C GLU A 68 -13.27 -2.87 -4.36
N VAL A 69 -12.27 -3.57 -4.92
CA VAL A 69 -12.30 -4.03 -6.32
C VAL A 69 -13.42 -5.05 -6.51
N SER A 70 -13.61 -5.99 -5.59
CA SER A 70 -14.72 -6.95 -5.68
C SER A 70 -16.07 -6.24 -5.67
N ALA A 71 -16.29 -5.35 -4.71
CA ALA A 71 -17.54 -4.59 -4.59
C ALA A 71 -17.82 -3.75 -5.85
N ALA A 72 -16.81 -3.06 -6.38
CA ALA A 72 -16.93 -2.27 -7.62
C ALA A 72 -17.12 -3.12 -8.89
N LEU A 73 -16.74 -4.40 -8.88
CA LEU A 73 -17.01 -5.32 -9.99
C LEU A 73 -18.40 -5.93 -9.93
N ASP A 74 -18.98 -6.02 -8.73
CA ASP A 74 -20.28 -6.63 -8.47
C ASP A 74 -21.42 -5.58 -8.55
N ASP A 75 -21.15 -4.32 -8.22
CA ASP A 75 -21.98 -3.14 -8.55
C ASP A 75 -21.13 -2.02 -9.21
N PRO A 76 -21.02 -2.03 -10.56
CA PRO A 76 -20.18 -1.09 -11.29
C PRO A 76 -20.60 0.38 -11.15
N GLY A 77 -21.84 0.66 -10.74
CA GLY A 77 -22.43 1.99 -10.78
C GLY A 77 -22.14 2.82 -9.54
N GLN A 78 -22.39 2.27 -8.35
CA GLN A 78 -22.37 3.05 -7.12
C GLN A 78 -20.96 3.22 -6.53
N ASP A 79 -20.16 2.15 -6.51
CA ASP A 79 -18.83 2.19 -5.89
C ASP A 79 -17.80 2.93 -6.72
N LEU A 80 -17.88 2.81 -8.05
CA LEU A 80 -17.04 3.60 -8.96
C LEU A 80 -17.33 5.10 -8.81
N VAL A 81 -18.60 5.49 -8.68
CA VAL A 81 -19.01 6.88 -8.44
C VAL A 81 -18.54 7.36 -7.07
N ALA A 82 -18.72 6.57 -6.01
CA ALA A 82 -18.25 6.92 -4.67
C ALA A 82 -16.73 7.11 -4.65
N MET A 83 -15.97 6.23 -5.31
CA MET A 83 -14.52 6.31 -5.44
C MET A 83 -14.07 7.53 -6.25
N MET A 84 -14.69 7.77 -7.41
CA MET A 84 -14.42 8.97 -8.22
C MET A 84 -14.71 10.24 -7.43
N ASN A 85 -15.78 10.28 -6.64
CA ASN A 85 -16.10 11.40 -5.75
C ASN A 85 -15.04 11.59 -4.65
N ARG A 86 -14.50 10.51 -4.07
CA ARG A 86 -13.36 10.61 -3.13
C ARG A 86 -12.13 11.22 -3.81
N HIS A 87 -11.82 10.78 -5.03
CA HIS A 87 -10.68 11.29 -5.79
C HIS A 87 -10.88 12.75 -6.20
N ILE A 88 -12.07 13.12 -6.68
CA ILE A 88 -12.48 14.50 -6.95
C ILE A 88 -12.30 15.34 -5.68
N GLY A 89 -12.78 14.90 -4.52
CA GLY A 89 -12.60 15.64 -3.27
C GLY A 89 -11.13 15.79 -2.81
N GLN A 90 -10.24 14.87 -3.18
CA GLN A 90 -8.79 15.04 -2.97
C GLN A 90 -8.20 16.08 -3.93
N LEU A 91 -8.58 16.03 -5.21
CA LEU A 91 -8.16 17.01 -6.22
C LEU A 91 -8.68 18.41 -5.87
N ASP A 92 -9.92 18.54 -5.44
CA ASP A 92 -10.53 19.80 -5.02
C ASP A 92 -9.79 20.42 -3.84
N ARG A 93 -9.36 19.60 -2.87
CA ARG A 93 -8.53 20.08 -1.74
C ARG A 93 -7.18 20.62 -2.22
N LYS A 94 -6.51 19.90 -3.15
CA LYS A 94 -5.24 20.36 -3.74
C LYS A 94 -5.43 21.66 -4.53
N LEU A 95 -6.47 21.73 -5.36
CA LEU A 95 -6.82 22.91 -6.13
C LEU A 95 -7.17 24.10 -5.24
N ALA A 96 -7.91 23.89 -4.15
CA ALA A 96 -8.28 24.96 -3.22
C ALA A 96 -7.04 25.60 -2.56
N VAL A 97 -6.05 24.80 -2.15
CA VAL A 97 -4.78 25.34 -1.61
C VAL A 97 -4.05 26.15 -2.68
N GLY A 98 -3.85 25.58 -3.87
CA GLY A 98 -3.17 26.27 -4.96
C GLY A 98 -3.89 27.54 -5.43
N HIS A 99 -5.23 27.53 -5.48
CA HIS A 99 -6.04 28.70 -5.83
C HIS A 99 -5.92 29.82 -4.81
N ARG A 100 -5.95 29.51 -3.50
CA ARG A 100 -5.76 30.51 -2.45
C ARG A 100 -4.38 31.16 -2.54
N LEU A 101 -3.34 30.37 -2.76
CA LEU A 101 -1.98 30.90 -2.95
C LEU A 101 -1.91 31.79 -4.20
N ARG A 102 -2.45 31.33 -5.34
CA ARG A 102 -2.52 32.12 -6.57
C ARG A 102 -3.22 33.46 -6.34
N GLN A 103 -4.36 33.47 -5.64
CA GLN A 103 -5.10 34.71 -5.35
C GLN A 103 -4.27 35.67 -4.50
N ARG A 104 -3.65 35.20 -3.41
CA ARG A 104 -2.76 36.02 -2.58
C ARG A 104 -1.60 36.60 -3.38
N LEU A 105 -0.93 35.79 -4.19
CA LEU A 105 0.14 36.26 -5.09
C LEU A 105 -0.35 37.30 -6.08
N THR A 106 -1.52 37.10 -6.68
CA THR A 106 -2.12 38.06 -7.62
C THR A 106 -2.40 39.40 -6.94
N THR A 107 -2.94 39.39 -5.72
CA THR A 107 -3.19 40.59 -4.92
C THR A 107 -1.89 41.32 -4.58
N MET A 108 -0.86 40.59 -4.15
CA MET A 108 0.44 41.19 -3.81
C MET A 108 1.13 41.80 -5.03
N VAL A 109 1.08 41.12 -6.18
CA VAL A 109 1.59 41.67 -7.45
C VAL A 109 0.87 42.97 -7.81
N GLY A 110 -0.47 43.02 -7.65
CA GLY A 110 -1.24 44.24 -7.86
C GLY A 110 -0.83 45.39 -6.93
N ALA A 111 -0.68 45.11 -5.63
CA ALA A 111 -0.26 46.11 -4.64
C ALA A 111 1.15 46.66 -4.95
N LEU A 112 2.08 45.81 -5.35
CA LEU A 112 3.43 46.22 -5.77
C LEU A 112 3.41 47.06 -7.05
N ALA A 113 2.58 46.70 -8.03
CA ALA A 113 2.40 47.47 -9.26
C ALA A 113 1.86 48.90 -8.98
N GLU A 114 1.04 49.04 -7.94
CA GLU A 114 0.52 50.32 -7.44
C GLU A 114 1.49 51.05 -6.49
N GLN A 115 2.73 50.57 -6.33
CA GLN A 115 3.74 51.13 -5.40
C GLN A 115 3.29 51.18 -3.93
N ARG A 116 2.35 50.30 -3.55
CA ARG A 116 1.90 50.16 -2.16
C ARG A 116 2.87 49.26 -1.39
N SER A 117 3.14 49.61 -0.14
CA SER A 117 3.95 48.78 0.75
C SER A 117 3.19 47.50 1.12
N LEU A 118 3.86 46.35 0.99
CA LEU A 118 3.35 45.08 1.51
C LEU A 118 3.61 44.96 3.01
N ASP A 119 2.68 44.33 3.72
CA ASP A 119 2.93 43.89 5.08
C ASP A 119 3.99 42.78 5.10
N THR A 120 4.99 42.91 5.97
CA THR A 120 6.12 41.97 6.01
C THR A 120 5.69 40.58 6.46
N ARG A 121 4.72 40.48 7.38
CA ARG A 121 4.21 39.17 7.85
C ARG A 121 3.41 38.48 6.75
N GLU A 122 2.58 39.22 6.02
CA GLU A 122 1.85 38.71 4.85
C GLU A 122 2.81 38.23 3.73
N LEU A 123 3.90 38.98 3.49
CA LEU A 123 4.93 38.58 2.53
C LEU A 123 5.63 37.29 2.95
N LEU A 124 6.14 37.21 4.19
CA LEU A 124 6.83 36.02 4.69
C LEU A 124 5.92 34.79 4.68
N GLY A 125 4.68 34.91 5.16
CA GLY A 125 3.73 33.80 5.13
C GLY A 125 3.38 33.35 3.71
N THR A 126 3.39 34.26 2.73
CA THR A 126 3.16 33.89 1.31
C THR A 126 4.37 33.18 0.71
N LEU A 127 5.59 33.62 1.04
CA LEU A 127 6.82 32.96 0.61
C LEU A 127 6.97 31.55 1.23
N GLU A 128 6.57 31.39 2.49
CA GLU A 128 6.48 30.08 3.15
C GLU A 128 5.45 29.17 2.45
N ASP A 129 4.25 29.67 2.13
CA ASP A 129 3.24 28.91 1.40
C ASP A 129 3.71 28.51 -0.01
N MET A 130 4.46 29.38 -0.70
CA MET A 130 5.11 29.06 -1.98
C MET A 130 6.14 27.94 -1.83
N ALA A 131 7.02 28.06 -0.83
CA ALA A 131 8.02 27.05 -0.54
C ALA A 131 7.38 25.71 -0.17
N MET A 132 6.31 25.70 0.63
CA MET A 132 5.56 24.51 1.04
C MET A 132 4.77 23.86 -0.11
N LEU A 133 4.32 24.64 -1.11
CA LEU A 133 3.69 24.09 -2.31
C LEU A 133 4.71 23.34 -3.19
N ASP A 134 5.94 23.85 -3.27
CA ASP A 134 7.06 23.25 -4.02
C ASP A 134 7.79 22.14 -3.23
N THR A 135 7.67 22.12 -1.91
CA THR A 135 8.28 21.12 -1.00
C THR A 135 7.28 20.19 -0.33
N ALA A 136 6.03 20.17 -0.77
CA ALA A 136 5.01 19.31 -0.19
C ALA A 136 5.49 17.86 -0.20
N ILE A 137 5.77 17.31 0.99
CA ILE A 137 6.15 15.90 1.16
C ILE A 137 5.05 15.06 0.50
N GLN A 138 5.38 14.45 -0.64
CA GLN A 138 4.38 13.75 -1.46
C GLN A 138 3.99 12.41 -0.84
N ARG A 139 4.96 11.73 -0.22
CA ARG A 139 4.80 10.41 0.40
C ARG A 139 5.89 10.19 1.44
N ARG A 140 5.54 9.52 2.55
CA ARG A 140 6.51 8.95 3.49
C ARG A 140 6.65 7.46 3.18
N ILE A 141 7.88 6.98 3.01
CA ILE A 141 8.19 5.55 2.87
C ILE A 141 9.16 5.18 3.99
N PRO A 142 8.73 4.41 5.00
CA PRO A 142 9.65 3.89 6.00
C PRO A 142 10.56 2.84 5.37
N THR A 143 11.81 2.79 5.85
CA THR A 143 12.79 1.78 5.46
C THR A 143 13.14 0.97 6.70
N LEU A 144 12.89 -0.33 6.65
CA LEU A 144 13.23 -1.29 7.68
C LEU A 144 14.47 -2.07 7.26
N VAL A 145 15.39 -2.31 8.19
CA VAL A 145 16.69 -2.92 7.89
C VAL A 145 16.71 -4.38 8.35
N TYR A 146 17.03 -5.28 7.42
CA TYR A 146 17.09 -6.72 7.68
C TYR A 146 18.43 -7.30 7.25
N THR A 147 18.88 -8.32 7.98
CA THR A 147 20.00 -9.16 7.59
C THR A 147 19.62 -10.07 6.44
N ASP A 148 18.42 -10.67 6.52
CA ASP A 148 17.83 -11.52 5.49
C ASP A 148 16.49 -10.93 4.99
N ILE A 149 16.59 -10.15 3.89
CA ILE A 149 15.42 -9.52 3.26
C ILE A 149 14.41 -10.55 2.78
N GLU A 150 14.84 -11.72 2.30
CA GLU A 150 13.92 -12.71 1.74
C GLU A 150 13.12 -13.39 2.84
N ALA A 151 13.77 -13.75 3.94
CA ALA A 151 13.10 -14.26 5.12
C ALA A 151 12.14 -13.22 5.72
N ALA A 152 12.56 -11.96 5.78
CA ALA A 152 11.71 -10.86 6.25
C ALA A 152 10.50 -10.64 5.34
N HIS A 153 10.69 -10.54 4.02
CA HIS A 153 9.61 -10.38 3.04
C HIS A 153 8.59 -11.53 3.15
N LYS A 154 9.08 -12.76 3.25
CA LYS A 154 8.23 -13.93 3.46
C LYS A 154 7.47 -13.85 4.79
N PHE A 155 8.15 -13.51 5.89
CA PHE A 155 7.52 -13.40 7.21
C PHE A 155 6.43 -12.32 7.22
N LEU A 156 6.75 -11.12 6.76
CA LEU A 156 5.81 -9.99 6.74
C LEU A 156 4.57 -10.29 5.87
N THR A 157 4.73 -11.07 4.81
CA THR A 157 3.61 -11.41 3.91
C THR A 157 2.79 -12.59 4.42
N GLU A 158 3.43 -13.65 4.93
CA GLU A 158 2.73 -14.86 5.38
C GLU A 158 2.18 -14.73 6.81
N VAL A 159 2.94 -14.11 7.72
CA VAL A 159 2.61 -14.02 9.15
C VAL A 159 1.80 -12.77 9.46
N PHE A 160 2.15 -11.62 8.87
CA PHE A 160 1.41 -10.36 9.08
C PHE A 160 0.43 -10.03 7.96
N GLY A 161 0.33 -10.87 6.92
CA GLY A 161 -0.64 -10.66 5.85
C GLY A 161 -0.40 -9.40 5.02
N LEU A 162 0.81 -8.83 5.03
CA LEU A 162 1.15 -7.70 4.18
C LEU A 162 1.18 -8.13 2.70
N GLU A 163 0.88 -7.21 1.79
CA GLU A 163 0.90 -7.51 0.37
C GLU A 163 2.37 -7.57 -0.13
N PRO A 164 2.76 -8.61 -0.88
CA PRO A 164 4.13 -8.74 -1.38
C PRO A 164 4.43 -7.72 -2.50
N GLY A 165 5.57 -7.03 -2.40
CA GLY A 165 6.15 -6.22 -3.47
C GLY A 165 7.37 -6.87 -4.12
N GLN A 166 8.07 -6.09 -4.97
CA GLN A 166 9.24 -6.57 -5.72
C GLN A 166 10.45 -6.78 -4.80
N ILE A 167 11.29 -7.77 -5.13
CA ILE A 167 12.62 -7.96 -4.55
C ILE A 167 13.66 -7.64 -5.62
N ALA A 168 14.51 -6.65 -5.37
CA ALA A 168 15.64 -6.30 -6.23
C ALA A 168 16.91 -7.03 -5.77
N ARG A 169 17.69 -7.51 -6.75
CA ARG A 169 18.89 -8.32 -6.53
C ARG A 169 20.11 -7.71 -7.18
N ALA A 170 21.27 -7.92 -6.56
CA ALA A 170 22.57 -7.64 -7.15
C ALA A 170 22.90 -8.68 -8.25
N SER A 171 24.00 -8.44 -8.99
CA SER A 171 24.43 -9.33 -10.08
C SER A 171 24.81 -10.74 -9.62
N ASP A 172 25.14 -10.90 -8.34
CA ASP A 172 25.44 -12.21 -7.72
C ASP A 172 24.18 -12.93 -7.18
N GLY A 173 22.99 -12.33 -7.32
CA GLY A 173 21.72 -12.89 -6.89
C GLY A 173 21.29 -12.51 -5.47
N THR A 174 22.14 -11.81 -4.71
CA THR A 174 21.83 -11.36 -3.34
C THR A 174 20.69 -10.35 -3.36
N ALA A 175 19.68 -10.53 -2.49
CA ALA A 175 18.63 -9.54 -2.29
C ALA A 175 19.20 -8.31 -1.58
N VAL A 176 19.09 -7.14 -2.20
CA VAL A 176 19.62 -5.87 -1.68
C VAL A 176 18.51 -4.90 -1.25
N HIS A 177 17.32 -5.10 -1.80
CA HIS A 177 16.14 -4.29 -1.51
C HIS A 177 14.87 -5.08 -1.77
N ALA A 178 13.83 -4.84 -1.00
CA ALA A 178 12.50 -5.35 -1.29
C ALA A 178 11.40 -4.38 -0.86
N GLU A 179 10.19 -4.63 -1.35
CA GLU A 179 9.00 -3.88 -0.99
C GLU A 179 7.93 -4.80 -0.40
N VAL A 180 7.19 -4.30 0.58
CA VAL A 180 5.90 -4.85 1.03
C VAL A 180 4.91 -3.71 1.19
N THR A 181 3.62 -3.98 1.02
CA THR A 181 2.56 -2.97 1.13
C THR A 181 1.67 -3.26 2.33
N ALA A 182 1.38 -2.22 3.10
CA ALA A 182 0.45 -2.23 4.23
C ALA A 182 -0.62 -1.17 4.00
N GLY A 183 -1.83 -1.59 3.61
CA GLY A 183 -2.90 -0.67 3.25
C GLY A 183 -2.54 0.21 2.06
N ASP A 184 -2.48 1.53 2.27
CA ASP A 184 -2.13 2.54 1.26
C ASP A 184 -0.62 2.89 1.24
N GLY A 185 0.17 2.33 2.16
CA GLY A 185 1.59 2.58 2.32
C GLY A 185 2.49 1.47 1.76
N VAL A 186 3.61 1.84 1.13
CA VAL A 186 4.71 0.92 0.84
C VAL A 186 5.75 1.01 1.96
N LEU A 187 6.30 -0.12 2.35
CA LEU A 187 7.44 -0.23 3.24
C LEU A 187 8.62 -0.75 2.42
N TRP A 188 9.77 -0.12 2.59
CA TRP A 188 11.01 -0.57 1.98
C TRP A 188 11.80 -1.44 2.95
N LEU A 189 12.28 -2.57 2.46
CA LEU A 189 13.18 -3.46 3.18
C LEU A 189 14.58 -3.25 2.59
N HIS A 190 15.55 -2.93 3.42
CA HIS A 190 16.92 -2.70 3.01
C HIS A 190 17.85 -3.69 3.71
N GLN A 191 18.89 -4.13 3.00
CA GLN A 191 19.90 -5.01 3.58
C GLN A 191 20.72 -4.24 4.62
N VAL A 192 21.21 -4.92 5.66
CA VAL A 192 22.26 -4.36 6.52
C VAL A 192 23.43 -3.82 5.69
N ALA A 193 23.90 -2.63 6.02
CA ALA A 193 24.95 -1.95 5.27
C ALA A 193 25.78 -1.07 6.22
N GLU A 194 26.92 -1.57 6.66
CA GLU A 194 27.79 -0.94 7.66
C GLU A 194 28.25 0.46 7.22
N GLN A 195 28.58 0.62 5.93
CA GLN A 195 29.02 1.90 5.37
C GLN A 195 28.00 3.05 5.52
N PHE A 196 26.73 2.71 5.74
CA PHE A 196 25.63 3.66 5.94
C PHE A 196 25.07 3.63 7.37
N GLY A 197 25.69 2.85 8.27
CA GLY A 197 25.21 2.67 9.64
C GLY A 197 23.90 1.88 9.74
N LEU A 198 23.48 1.17 8.70
CA LEU A 198 22.23 0.40 8.68
C LEU A 198 22.45 -0.95 9.36
N ARG A 199 21.79 -1.16 10.50
CA ARG A 199 21.81 -2.40 11.28
C ARG A 199 20.39 -2.82 11.65
N SER A 200 20.13 -4.13 11.65
CA SER A 200 18.82 -4.64 12.09
C SER A 200 18.70 -4.69 13.62
N PRO A 201 17.48 -4.70 14.19
CA PRO A 201 17.28 -4.82 15.63
C PRO A 201 17.93 -6.07 16.22
N GLN A 202 17.99 -7.16 15.45
CA GLN A 202 18.69 -8.39 15.83
C GLN A 202 20.19 -8.14 16.07
N GLN A 203 20.86 -7.37 15.21
CA GLN A 203 22.28 -7.05 15.36
C GLN A 203 22.54 -6.07 16.52
N VAL A 204 21.62 -5.14 16.76
CA VAL A 204 21.74 -4.13 17.82
C VAL A 204 21.33 -4.70 19.19
N GLY A 205 20.48 -5.74 19.21
CA GLY A 205 19.90 -6.30 20.43
C GLY A 205 18.84 -5.40 21.07
N ALA A 206 18.35 -4.39 20.35
CA ALA A 206 17.34 -3.45 20.81
C ALA A 206 16.46 -2.99 19.64
N CYS A 207 15.19 -2.71 19.94
CA CYS A 207 14.27 -2.08 19.01
C CYS A 207 14.65 -0.60 18.84
N THR A 208 15.12 -0.20 17.66
CA THR A 208 15.46 1.19 17.34
C THR A 208 14.29 1.96 16.73
N GLU A 209 13.29 1.25 16.22
CA GLU A 209 12.06 1.79 15.62
C GLU A 209 10.92 0.78 15.70
N GLY A 210 9.68 1.26 15.81
CA GLY A 210 8.47 0.44 15.81
C GLY A 210 7.46 0.92 14.77
N MET A 211 6.61 0.00 14.30
CA MET A 211 5.59 0.27 13.28
C MET A 211 4.19 0.02 13.84
N SER A 212 3.29 0.99 13.68
CA SER A 212 1.87 0.82 14.01
C SER A 212 1.02 0.76 12.74
N ILE A 213 0.19 -0.28 12.61
CA ILE A 213 -0.69 -0.49 11.46
C ILE A 213 -2.13 -0.63 11.95
N VAL A 214 -3.04 0.13 11.33
CA VAL A 214 -4.48 -0.04 11.56
C VAL A 214 -4.99 -1.20 10.69
N VAL A 215 -5.66 -2.14 11.32
CA VAL A 215 -6.32 -3.28 10.67
C VAL A 215 -7.82 -3.22 10.93
N GLU A 216 -8.59 -3.90 10.09
CA GLU A 216 -10.05 -3.93 10.21
C GLU A 216 -10.51 -4.63 11.49
N ASP A 217 -9.94 -5.80 11.77
CA ASP A 217 -10.20 -6.59 12.98
C ASP A 217 -8.87 -7.05 13.58
N VAL A 218 -8.46 -6.39 14.67
CA VAL A 218 -7.21 -6.66 15.38
C VAL A 218 -7.20 -8.02 16.08
N ASP A 219 -8.33 -8.53 16.55
CA ASP A 219 -8.42 -9.84 17.19
C ASP A 219 -8.31 -10.97 16.15
N ALA A 220 -8.87 -10.78 14.95
CA ALA A 220 -8.66 -11.69 13.83
C ALA A 220 -7.20 -11.69 13.36
N HIS A 221 -6.61 -10.50 13.19
CA HIS A 221 -5.21 -10.37 12.78
C HIS A 221 -4.25 -11.01 13.81
N TYR A 222 -4.49 -10.78 15.10
CA TYR A 222 -3.76 -11.41 16.20
C TYR A 222 -3.83 -12.94 16.14
N ARG A 223 -5.03 -13.52 15.97
CA ARG A 223 -5.20 -14.97 15.87
C ARG A 223 -4.42 -15.56 14.71
N HIS A 224 -4.45 -14.89 13.55
CA HIS A 224 -3.64 -15.29 12.38
C HIS A 224 -2.15 -15.29 12.71
N ALA A 225 -1.61 -14.15 13.16
CA ALA A 225 -0.19 -13.99 13.47
C ALA A 225 0.29 -14.99 14.54
N LYS A 226 -0.49 -15.19 15.61
CA LYS A 226 -0.18 -16.16 16.67
C LYS A 226 -0.20 -17.59 16.14
N SER A 227 -1.17 -17.95 15.29
CA SER A 227 -1.22 -19.29 14.68
C SER A 227 -0.06 -19.57 13.72
N ALA A 228 0.46 -18.51 13.09
CA ALA A 228 1.63 -18.56 12.21
C ALA A 228 2.97 -18.51 12.97
N GLY A 229 2.95 -18.50 14.31
CA GLY A 229 4.13 -18.62 15.16
C GLY A 229 4.83 -17.31 15.49
N ALA A 230 4.15 -16.16 15.33
CA ALA A 230 4.72 -14.86 15.69
C ALA A 230 4.98 -14.74 17.19
N GLU A 231 6.06 -14.06 17.57
CA GLU A 231 6.41 -13.78 18.96
C GLU A 231 5.61 -12.59 19.48
N VAL A 232 4.46 -12.87 20.10
CA VAL A 232 3.57 -11.86 20.66
C VAL A 232 4.16 -11.26 21.94
N ILE A 233 4.18 -9.93 22.03
CA ILE A 233 4.66 -9.17 23.19
C ILE A 233 3.54 -8.99 24.22
N TYR A 234 2.36 -8.59 23.76
CA TYR A 234 1.14 -8.58 24.55
C TYR A 234 -0.06 -8.84 23.65
N GLU A 235 -1.11 -9.44 24.21
CA GLU A 235 -2.33 -9.81 23.51
C GLU A 235 -3.28 -8.61 23.32
N PRO A 236 -4.26 -8.67 22.39
CA PRO A 236 -5.18 -7.58 22.13
C PRO A 236 -5.82 -6.98 23.38
N THR A 237 -5.53 -5.71 23.62
CA THR A 237 -5.92 -4.95 24.82
C THR A 237 -6.53 -3.62 24.41
N ASP A 238 -7.60 -3.20 25.10
CA ASP A 238 -8.23 -1.90 24.87
C ASP A 238 -7.40 -0.80 25.53
N GLN A 239 -7.06 0.22 24.75
CA GLN A 239 -6.15 1.29 25.14
C GLN A 239 -6.91 2.59 25.43
N VAL A 240 -6.38 3.38 26.35
CA VAL A 240 -6.95 4.67 26.76
C VAL A 240 -7.05 5.69 25.63
N TYR A 241 -6.32 5.49 24.54
CA TYR A 241 -6.33 6.35 23.35
C TYR A 241 -7.34 5.90 22.27
N GLY A 242 -8.27 5.00 22.60
CA GLY A 242 -9.43 4.69 21.74
C GLY A 242 -9.19 3.59 20.71
N TYR A 243 -8.15 2.78 20.89
CA TYR A 243 -7.85 1.64 20.03
C TYR A 243 -7.76 0.35 20.85
N ARG A 244 -8.14 -0.76 20.24
CA ARG A 244 -7.73 -2.09 20.67
C ARG A 244 -6.49 -2.49 19.90
N ASP A 245 -5.41 -2.86 20.57
CA ASP A 245 -4.15 -3.19 19.91
C ASP A 245 -3.39 -4.35 20.55
N TYR A 246 -2.46 -4.92 19.79
CA TYR A 246 -1.49 -5.90 20.28
C TYR A 246 -0.13 -5.63 19.64
N SER A 247 0.95 -5.99 20.33
CA SER A 247 2.30 -5.89 19.78
C SER A 247 2.97 -7.25 19.62
N VAL A 248 3.85 -7.33 18.62
CA VAL A 248 4.48 -8.56 18.15
C VAL A 248 5.85 -8.25 17.54
N HIS A 249 6.80 -9.18 17.68
CA HIS A 249 8.07 -9.11 16.95
C HIS A 249 7.95 -9.77 15.57
N ASP A 250 8.65 -9.22 14.59
CA ASP A 250 8.96 -9.97 13.37
C ASP A 250 10.16 -10.91 13.55
N ASN A 251 10.57 -11.56 12.46
CA ASN A 251 11.67 -12.52 12.44
C ASN A 251 13.06 -11.94 12.79
N GLU A 252 13.24 -10.61 12.77
CA GLU A 252 14.47 -9.94 13.20
C GLU A 252 14.25 -8.95 14.36
N ARG A 253 13.13 -9.11 15.09
CA ARG A 253 12.78 -8.34 16.30
C ARG A 253 12.48 -6.86 16.09
N HIS A 254 12.03 -6.45 14.90
CA HIS A 254 11.31 -5.16 14.84
C HIS A 254 10.02 -5.27 15.64
N LEU A 255 9.64 -4.19 16.31
CA LEU A 255 8.39 -4.10 17.05
C LEU A 255 7.26 -3.64 16.12
N TRP A 256 6.21 -4.45 16.03
CA TRP A 256 5.00 -4.12 15.28
C TRP A 256 3.82 -4.03 16.24
N THR A 257 2.95 -3.05 16.03
CA THR A 257 1.67 -2.90 16.73
C THR A 257 0.56 -2.88 15.70
N PHE A 258 -0.41 -3.79 15.84
CA PHE A 258 -1.60 -3.80 15.01
C PHE A 258 -2.79 -3.37 15.85
N MET A 259 -3.67 -2.54 15.28
CA MET A 259 -4.73 -1.90 16.04
C MET A 259 -6.03 -1.71 15.25
N SER A 260 -7.16 -1.74 15.94
CA SER A 260 -8.47 -1.35 15.40
C SER A 260 -9.12 -0.32 16.33
N PRO A 261 -9.85 0.68 15.81
CA PRO A 261 -10.58 1.61 16.66
C PRO A 261 -11.59 0.87 17.56
N LEU A 262 -11.76 1.33 18.80
CA LEU A 262 -12.86 0.85 19.64
C LEU A 262 -14.20 1.34 19.07
N GLN A 263 -15.21 0.48 19.11
CA GLN A 263 -16.58 0.81 18.69
C GLN A 263 -17.38 1.49 19.80
#